data_AF-A0AAU6C6E7-F1
#
_entry.id   AF-A0AAU6C6E7-F1
#
_cell.length_a   1.000
_cell.length_b   1.000
_cell.length_c   1.000
_cell.angle_alpha   90.00
_cell.angle_beta   90.00
_cell.angle_gamma   90.00
#
_symmetry.space_group_name_H-M   'P 1'
#
loop_
_entity.id
_entity.type
_entity.pdbx_description
1 polymer ?
#
loop_
_entity_poly.entity_id
_entity_poly.type
_entity_poly.pdbx_seq_one_letter_code
_entity_poly.pdbx_strand_id
1 'polypeptide(L)'
;MSTPGDELAPVLARISGTDLYRSNAFRVTGLPADATPSRIRRTREEALLMSRLGAPATGAAVRTAAPGGEEALRAAYETLRDPVARLVHELLWPQGQSAPAWSGAEEHERAAHTHQEAVEGEAAGPYEPGSAQAARLDGLWTRGLAGWASVLADHDFWDHARRRVAEIGDPRLTSGTVRRLRDRLPKHLASVTAELALRSAVRGRPAGAGRLVALLHSSPLPERAVADALREAVRPAESALRAACGTAREAVSAAEGDGGPAGRALLERIGDPLGVVRTVLGPDAALTSALEEEVAAALNQCAVGEFHATGRVRAPLEVLAWAAGYAHAQRTKDLIERNAEVVSHSRNASPAGPSDDLPPLLRQMCLDGRVERAAAYLRAMAGQVVNRDRELAGQLMTLATDRRSVAAPVARQPFTGRVLGCGVHALRAPGPDAEGTRWVTHVLTLFWLPLLPLAAYARDDRAVRARVPLTGRARWTRRWTLLLVPPLALFPVIGPAALPVLAALLIGYGTFLGKMRGERVRTWARQDHGRHR
;
A
#
# COMPACT_ATOMS: atom_id res chain seq x y z
N MET A 1 25.95 2.00 6.71
CA MET A 1 27.25 1.87 7.41
C MET A 1 28.32 2.36 6.46
N SER A 2 28.89 3.54 6.71
CA SER A 2 29.97 4.08 5.87
C SER A 2 31.19 3.18 6.00
N THR A 3 31.70 2.70 4.87
CA THR A 3 32.96 1.97 4.80
C THR A 3 34.06 2.85 5.40
N PRO A 4 34.94 2.33 6.29
CA PRO A 4 36.08 3.09 6.78
C PRO A 4 36.86 3.66 5.58
N GLY A 5 36.95 4.97 5.47
CA GLY A 5 37.62 5.67 4.35
C GLY A 5 36.71 6.30 3.28
N ASP A 6 35.37 6.29 3.43
CA ASP A 6 34.47 7.01 2.50
C ASP A 6 34.19 8.47 2.91
N GLU A 7 35.25 9.26 3.07
CA GLU A 7 35.15 10.71 3.37
C GLU A 7 34.59 11.52 2.18
N LEU A 8 34.60 10.96 0.98
CA LEU A 8 34.13 11.62 -0.25
C LEU A 8 32.61 11.75 -0.32
N ALA A 9 31.85 10.73 0.11
CA ALA A 9 30.39 10.74 0.06
C ALA A 9 29.76 11.93 0.81
N PRO A 10 30.12 12.23 2.07
CA PRO A 10 29.55 13.37 2.78
C PRO A 10 29.98 14.71 2.18
N VAL A 11 31.17 14.81 1.57
CA VAL A 11 31.62 16.02 0.87
C VAL A 11 30.76 16.30 -0.35
N LEU A 12 30.61 15.33 -1.25
CA LEU A 12 29.80 15.48 -2.47
C LEU A 12 28.33 15.75 -2.13
N ALA A 13 27.80 15.14 -1.07
CA ALA A 13 26.42 15.39 -0.62
C ALA A 13 26.18 16.86 -0.22
N ARG A 14 27.17 17.54 0.38
CA ARG A 14 27.06 18.96 0.79
C ARG A 14 27.04 19.95 -0.38
N ILE A 15 27.56 19.55 -1.54
CA ILE A 15 27.63 20.40 -2.75
C ILE A 15 26.80 19.82 -3.88
N SER A 16 25.54 19.49 -3.59
CA SER A 16 24.59 18.91 -4.53
C SER A 16 23.64 19.96 -5.12
N GLY A 17 22.89 19.58 -6.15
CA GLY A 17 21.87 20.45 -6.76
C GLY A 17 22.37 21.84 -7.15
N THR A 18 21.55 22.84 -6.83
CA THR A 18 21.84 24.27 -7.04
C THR A 18 23.02 24.79 -6.23
N ASP A 19 23.43 24.04 -5.21
CA ASP A 19 24.44 24.47 -4.25
C ASP A 19 25.85 24.06 -4.68
N LEU A 20 25.97 23.20 -5.71
CA LEU A 20 27.24 22.81 -6.35
C LEU A 20 28.15 24.02 -6.59
N TYR A 21 27.59 25.07 -7.20
CA TYR A 21 28.33 26.31 -7.50
C TYR A 21 28.09 27.41 -6.46
N ARG A 22 26.89 27.52 -5.89
CA ARG A 22 26.56 28.61 -4.95
C ARG A 22 27.30 28.50 -3.63
N SER A 23 27.45 27.27 -3.14
CA SER A 23 28.12 26.95 -1.88
C SER A 23 29.57 26.51 -2.11
N ASN A 24 30.11 26.68 -3.32
CA ASN A 24 31.51 26.36 -3.57
C ASN A 24 32.41 27.25 -2.71
N ALA A 25 33.29 26.66 -1.91
CA ALA A 25 34.10 27.39 -0.94
C ALA A 25 34.99 28.47 -1.59
N PHE A 26 35.48 28.25 -2.81
CA PHE A 26 36.27 29.25 -3.56
C PHE A 26 35.41 30.43 -4.02
N ARG A 27 34.15 30.18 -4.40
CA ARG A 27 33.18 31.25 -4.70
C ARG A 27 32.87 32.11 -3.49
N VAL A 28 32.56 31.47 -2.37
CA VAL A 28 32.13 32.14 -1.13
C VAL A 28 33.27 32.98 -0.55
N THR A 29 34.50 32.45 -0.59
CA THR A 29 35.69 33.16 -0.07
C THR A 29 36.26 34.17 -1.06
N GLY A 30 35.96 34.04 -2.37
CA GLY A 30 36.58 34.82 -3.43
C GLY A 30 38.05 34.49 -3.67
N LEU A 31 38.55 33.38 -3.10
CA LEU A 31 39.91 32.91 -3.31
C LEU A 31 40.02 32.18 -4.64
N PRO A 32 41.16 32.29 -5.34
CA PRO A 32 41.40 31.46 -6.52
C PRO A 32 41.57 29.99 -6.09
N ALA A 33 41.23 29.06 -6.99
CA ALA A 33 41.27 27.63 -6.73
C ALA A 33 42.68 27.12 -6.37
N ASP A 34 43.71 27.79 -6.87
CA ASP A 34 45.13 27.52 -6.59
C ASP A 34 45.65 28.09 -5.25
N ALA A 35 44.80 28.76 -4.45
CA ALA A 35 45.24 29.48 -3.26
C ALA A 35 46.01 28.59 -2.28
N THR A 36 47.25 28.96 -1.93
CA THR A 36 48.08 28.19 -0.98
C THR A 36 47.46 28.19 0.43
N PRO A 37 47.76 27.19 1.30
CA PRO A 37 47.28 27.16 2.69
C PRO A 37 47.60 28.45 3.46
N SER A 38 48.79 29.03 3.24
CA SER A 38 49.19 30.30 3.83
C SER A 38 48.33 31.47 3.37
N ARG A 39 47.97 31.52 2.07
CA ARG A 39 47.06 32.53 1.52
C ARG A 39 45.65 32.37 2.10
N ILE A 40 45.12 31.15 2.16
CA ILE A 40 43.81 30.85 2.76
C ILE A 40 43.78 31.30 4.23
N ARG A 41 44.82 30.97 5.01
CA ARG A 41 44.94 31.38 6.42
C ARG A 41 44.98 32.90 6.57
N ARG A 42 45.82 33.58 5.79
CA ARG A 42 45.95 35.03 5.81
C ARG A 42 44.62 35.72 5.49
N THR A 43 43.96 35.32 4.39
CA THR A 43 42.69 35.93 3.97
C THR A 43 41.56 35.64 4.97
N ARG A 44 41.58 34.47 5.64
CA ARG A 44 40.67 34.17 6.76
C ARG A 44 40.88 35.10 7.95
N GLU A 45 42.14 35.32 8.36
CA GLU A 45 42.49 36.22 9.46
C GLU A 45 42.08 37.68 9.13
N GLU A 46 42.36 38.13 7.90
CA GLU A 46 41.91 39.43 7.38
C GLU A 46 40.37 39.56 7.39
N ALA A 47 39.65 38.54 6.92
CA ALA A 47 38.18 38.55 6.90
C ALA A 47 37.57 38.58 8.32
N LEU A 48 38.13 37.83 9.28
CA LEU A 48 37.70 37.85 10.68
C LEU A 48 37.99 39.19 11.36
N LEU A 49 39.12 39.82 11.06
CA LEU A 49 39.45 41.16 11.56
C LEU A 49 38.48 42.20 11.01
N MET A 50 38.15 42.16 9.71
CA MET A 50 37.20 43.09 9.09
C MET A 50 35.78 42.94 9.66
N SER A 51 35.30 41.71 9.90
CA SER A 51 34.02 41.47 10.59
C SER A 51 34.02 42.09 12.00
N ARG A 52 35.06 41.86 12.80
CA ARG A 52 35.19 42.43 14.16
C ARG A 52 35.20 43.96 14.19
N LEU A 53 35.72 44.58 13.13
CA LEU A 53 35.81 46.04 13.01
C LEU A 53 34.52 46.67 12.45
N GLY A 54 33.49 45.88 12.12
CA GLY A 54 32.25 46.38 11.52
C GLY A 54 32.45 47.00 10.13
N ALA A 55 33.61 46.80 9.52
CA ALA A 55 33.91 47.32 8.19
C ALA A 55 33.23 46.43 7.14
N PRO A 56 32.58 47.01 6.12
CA PRO A 56 32.12 46.21 5.00
C PRO A 56 33.34 45.48 4.42
N ALA A 57 33.22 44.16 4.23
CA ALA A 57 34.22 43.40 3.50
C ALA A 57 34.52 44.18 2.21
N THR A 58 35.78 44.40 1.87
CA THR A 58 36.18 45.13 0.66
C THR A 58 37.06 44.21 -0.17
N GLY A 59 36.75 44.07 -1.46
CA GLY A 59 37.47 43.22 -2.41
C GLY A 59 36.57 42.29 -3.23
N ALA A 60 37.18 41.37 -4.00
CA ALA A 60 36.48 40.36 -4.82
C ALA A 60 35.46 39.53 -4.02
N ALA A 61 35.67 39.39 -2.69
CA ALA A 61 34.76 38.77 -1.74
C ALA A 61 33.36 39.42 -1.64
N VAL A 62 33.18 40.68 -2.10
CA VAL A 62 31.87 41.36 -2.18
C VAL A 62 31.17 41.10 -3.51
N ARG A 63 31.92 40.86 -4.59
CA ARG A 63 31.38 40.80 -5.96
C ARG A 63 30.64 39.48 -6.26
N THR A 64 30.81 38.46 -5.42
CA THR A 64 30.14 37.17 -5.50
C THR A 64 29.37 36.85 -4.21
N ALA A 65 28.72 37.86 -3.61
CA ALA A 65 27.98 37.73 -2.35
C ALA A 65 27.11 36.45 -2.32
N ALA A 66 27.62 35.42 -1.66
CA ALA A 66 26.89 34.19 -1.46
C ALA A 66 25.77 34.49 -0.43
N PRO A 67 24.54 33.99 -0.65
CA PRO A 67 23.48 34.13 0.33
C PRO A 67 23.87 33.36 1.60
N GLY A 68 24.17 34.06 2.70
CA GLY A 68 24.53 33.41 3.98
C GLY A 68 25.45 34.19 4.91
N GLY A 69 25.98 35.36 4.50
CA GLY A 69 26.70 36.28 5.39
C GLY A 69 27.97 35.69 6.01
N GLU A 70 28.31 36.11 7.23
CA GLU A 70 29.55 35.72 7.93
C GLU A 70 29.61 34.20 8.22
N GLU A 71 28.47 33.57 8.48
CA GLU A 71 28.42 32.14 8.79
C GLU A 71 28.78 31.27 7.58
N ALA A 72 28.24 31.59 6.39
CA ALA A 72 28.62 30.91 5.16
C ALA A 72 30.11 31.09 4.85
N LEU A 73 30.66 32.28 5.08
CA LEU A 73 32.09 32.55 4.91
C LEU A 73 32.95 31.72 5.87
N ARG A 74 32.56 31.63 7.14
CA ARG A 74 33.24 30.79 8.15
C ARG A 74 33.19 29.31 7.77
N ALA A 75 32.01 28.82 7.37
CA ALA A 75 31.82 27.44 6.94
C ALA A 75 32.66 27.11 5.68
N ALA A 76 32.76 28.05 4.74
CA ALA A 76 33.62 27.90 3.55
C ALA A 76 35.09 27.80 3.94
N TYR A 77 35.59 28.62 4.86
CA TYR A 77 36.97 28.50 5.35
C TYR A 77 37.24 27.18 6.10
N GLU A 78 36.29 26.68 6.91
CA GLU A 78 36.45 25.36 7.51
C GLU A 78 36.42 24.25 6.46
N THR A 79 35.63 24.41 5.40
CA THR A 79 35.60 23.48 4.26
C THR A 79 36.96 23.46 3.53
N LEU A 80 37.60 24.61 3.33
CA LEU A 80 38.94 24.69 2.73
C LEU A 80 40.06 24.11 3.60
N ARG A 81 39.82 23.93 4.90
CA ARG A 81 40.76 23.26 5.82
C ARG A 81 40.70 21.75 5.71
N ASP A 82 39.55 21.20 5.30
CA ASP A 82 39.45 19.78 5.02
C ASP A 82 40.04 19.48 3.63
N PRO A 83 41.16 18.74 3.52
CA PRO A 83 41.88 18.50 2.27
C PRO A 83 41.02 17.74 1.25
N VAL A 84 40.18 16.81 1.71
CA VAL A 84 39.26 16.06 0.84
C VAL A 84 38.21 17.02 0.25
N ALA A 85 37.54 17.79 1.10
CA ALA A 85 36.58 18.79 0.62
C ALA A 85 37.22 19.83 -0.29
N ARG A 86 38.37 20.37 0.09
CA ARG A 86 39.14 21.33 -0.70
C ARG A 86 39.39 20.81 -2.12
N LEU A 87 39.91 19.59 -2.27
CA LEU A 87 40.19 19.00 -3.59
C LEU A 87 38.91 18.92 -4.44
N VAL A 88 37.80 18.49 -3.84
CA VAL A 88 36.52 18.37 -4.56
C VAL A 88 36.02 19.74 -5.02
N HIS A 89 36.03 20.72 -4.12
CA HIS A 89 35.65 22.09 -4.44
C HIS A 89 36.54 22.70 -5.53
N GLU A 90 37.83 22.37 -5.52
CA GLU A 90 38.82 22.85 -6.49
C GLU A 90 38.52 22.28 -7.88
N LEU A 91 38.33 20.96 -7.98
CA LEU A 91 38.06 20.29 -9.25
C LEU A 91 36.72 20.69 -9.90
N LEU A 92 35.75 21.15 -9.10
CA LEU A 92 34.42 21.57 -9.58
C LEU A 92 34.30 23.09 -9.81
N TRP A 93 35.35 23.87 -9.50
CA TRP A 93 35.33 25.32 -9.61
C TRP A 93 36.19 25.82 -10.79
N PRO A 94 35.77 26.86 -11.53
CA PRO A 94 36.62 27.51 -12.53
C PRO A 94 37.96 27.98 -11.93
N GLN A 95 39.07 27.65 -12.58
CA GLN A 95 40.41 27.92 -12.08
C GLN A 95 40.86 29.39 -12.32
N GLY A 96 40.19 30.11 -13.23
CA GLY A 96 40.48 31.50 -13.57
C GLY A 96 41.83 31.68 -14.26
N GLN A 97 42.36 32.91 -14.26
CA GLN A 97 43.64 33.26 -14.90
C GLN A 97 44.87 32.53 -14.34
N SER A 98 44.71 31.85 -13.20
CA SER A 98 45.69 30.94 -12.61
C SER A 98 45.61 29.52 -13.17
N ALA A 99 44.89 29.31 -14.28
CA ALA A 99 44.66 28.00 -14.88
C ALA A 99 45.98 27.21 -14.99
N PRO A 100 46.06 26.02 -14.37
CA PRO A 100 47.29 25.26 -14.39
C PRO A 100 47.60 24.81 -15.82
N ALA A 101 48.89 24.73 -16.15
CA ALA A 101 49.37 24.34 -17.48
C ALA A 101 49.17 22.83 -17.74
N TRP A 102 47.92 22.37 -17.78
CA TRP A 102 47.55 21.06 -18.28
C TRP A 102 46.67 21.23 -19.53
N SER A 103 46.87 20.33 -20.49
CA SER A 103 46.07 20.25 -21.71
C SER A 103 44.62 19.99 -21.33
N GLY A 104 43.73 20.95 -21.58
CA GLY A 104 42.31 20.84 -21.23
C GLY A 104 41.82 21.82 -20.15
N ALA A 105 42.70 22.63 -19.55
CA ALA A 105 42.31 23.63 -18.54
C ALA A 105 41.24 24.63 -19.04
N GLU A 106 41.38 25.11 -20.28
CA GLU A 106 40.39 26.00 -20.91
C GLU A 106 39.03 25.32 -21.13
N GLU A 107 39.05 24.01 -21.41
CA GLU A 107 37.82 23.22 -21.58
C GLU A 107 37.12 22.98 -20.26
N HIS A 108 37.86 22.69 -19.20
CA HIS A 108 37.34 22.63 -17.83
C HIS A 108 36.73 23.95 -17.39
N GLU A 109 37.43 25.06 -17.60
CA GLU A 109 36.92 26.39 -17.25
C GLU A 109 35.62 26.72 -17.98
N ARG A 110 35.59 26.47 -19.30
CA ARG A 110 34.39 26.65 -20.12
C ARG A 110 33.24 25.74 -19.69
N ALA A 111 33.52 24.47 -19.40
CA ALA A 111 32.52 23.50 -18.93
C ALA A 111 31.91 23.94 -17.59
N ALA A 112 32.76 24.29 -16.61
CA ALA A 112 32.34 24.73 -15.29
C ALA A 112 31.51 26.03 -15.37
N HIS A 113 31.96 27.03 -16.13
CA HIS A 113 31.23 28.29 -16.30
C HIS A 113 29.88 28.09 -17.01
N THR A 114 29.86 27.35 -18.13
CA THR A 114 28.63 27.12 -18.90
C THR A 114 27.60 26.34 -18.08
N HIS A 115 28.04 25.32 -17.34
CA HIS A 115 27.17 24.55 -16.46
C HIS A 115 26.68 25.38 -15.27
N GLN A 116 27.53 26.22 -14.67
CA GLN A 116 27.13 27.16 -13.63
C GLN A 116 26.04 28.12 -14.12
N GLU A 117 26.21 28.74 -15.30
CA GLU A 117 25.20 29.62 -15.89
C GLU A 117 23.87 28.89 -16.13
N ALA A 118 23.91 27.64 -16.59
CA ALA A 118 22.72 26.82 -16.77
C ALA A 118 22.00 26.57 -15.43
N VAL A 119 22.73 26.16 -14.40
CA VAL A 119 22.21 25.88 -13.05
C VAL A 119 21.60 27.14 -12.42
N GLU A 120 22.31 28.26 -12.49
CA GLU A 120 21.83 29.52 -11.91
C GLU A 120 20.63 30.08 -12.68
N GLY A 121 20.67 29.97 -14.00
CA GLY A 121 19.57 30.35 -14.86
C GLY A 121 18.31 29.55 -14.54
N GLU A 122 18.39 28.21 -14.52
CA GLU A 122 17.26 27.34 -14.19
C GLU A 122 16.74 27.59 -12.76
N ALA A 123 17.62 27.92 -11.82
CA ALA A 123 17.24 28.26 -10.45
C ALA A 123 16.57 29.64 -10.31
N ALA A 124 16.78 30.56 -11.26
CA ALA A 124 16.26 31.94 -11.20
C ALA A 124 14.76 32.03 -11.50
N GLY A 125 14.19 31.07 -12.21
CA GLY A 125 12.75 31.05 -12.43
C GLY A 125 12.29 29.84 -13.21
N PRO A 126 11.01 29.49 -13.10
CA PRO A 126 10.42 28.59 -14.08
C PRO A 126 10.36 29.29 -15.44
N TYR A 127 10.74 28.55 -16.47
CA TYR A 127 10.56 28.98 -17.84
C TYR A 127 9.64 28.00 -18.56
N GLU A 128 8.63 28.56 -19.21
CA GLU A 128 7.74 27.78 -20.07
C GLU A 128 8.57 27.05 -21.14
N PRO A 129 8.36 25.74 -21.34
CA PRO A 129 9.00 25.00 -22.41
C PRO A 129 8.77 25.68 -23.76
N GLY A 130 9.82 25.78 -24.58
CA GLY A 130 9.78 26.47 -25.88
C GLY A 130 9.92 27.99 -25.83
N SER A 131 9.94 28.61 -24.64
CA SER A 131 10.30 30.03 -24.53
C SER A 131 11.74 30.28 -24.95
N ALA A 132 12.06 31.50 -25.42
CA ALA A 132 13.43 31.87 -25.81
C ALA A 132 14.44 31.68 -24.66
N GLN A 133 13.99 31.92 -23.42
CA GLN A 133 14.82 31.72 -22.24
C GLN A 133 15.04 30.23 -21.94
N ALA A 134 14.02 29.38 -22.08
CA ALA A 134 14.18 27.93 -21.97
C ALA A 134 15.14 27.40 -23.05
N ALA A 135 14.99 27.81 -24.31
CA ALA A 135 15.88 27.40 -25.40
C ALA A 135 17.34 27.84 -25.18
N ARG A 136 17.55 29.05 -24.65
CA ARG A 136 18.89 29.52 -24.25
C ARG A 136 19.48 28.62 -23.17
N LEU A 137 18.70 28.26 -22.14
CA LEU A 137 19.15 27.38 -21.06
C LEU A 137 19.42 25.97 -21.57
N ASP A 138 18.59 25.42 -22.45
CA ASP A 138 18.80 24.10 -23.06
C ASP A 138 20.15 24.07 -23.81
N GLY A 139 20.48 25.16 -24.52
CA GLY A 139 21.79 25.32 -25.17
C GLY A 139 22.96 25.38 -24.17
N LEU A 140 22.78 26.03 -23.02
CA LEU A 140 23.78 26.06 -21.95
C LEU A 140 23.94 24.67 -21.29
N TRP A 141 22.84 23.99 -20.96
CA TRP A 141 22.84 22.63 -20.43
C TRP A 141 23.56 21.65 -21.35
N THR A 142 23.20 21.67 -22.64
CA THR A 142 23.81 20.79 -23.64
C THR A 142 25.33 20.99 -23.71
N ARG A 143 25.79 22.24 -23.83
CA ARG A 143 27.22 22.55 -23.89
C ARG A 143 27.95 22.28 -22.57
N GLY A 144 27.33 22.61 -21.43
CA GLY A 144 27.90 22.40 -20.11
C GLY A 144 28.09 20.92 -19.77
N LEU A 145 27.07 20.09 -20.01
CA LEU A 145 27.14 18.65 -19.77
C LEU A 145 28.11 17.96 -20.75
N ALA A 146 28.12 18.37 -22.04
CA ALA A 146 29.08 17.85 -23.01
C ALA A 146 30.53 18.25 -22.66
N GLY A 147 30.76 19.50 -22.25
CA GLY A 147 32.07 19.96 -21.79
C GLY A 147 32.55 19.18 -20.57
N TRP A 148 31.67 18.95 -19.58
CA TRP A 148 32.02 18.13 -18.42
C TRP A 148 32.30 16.67 -18.80
N ALA A 149 31.52 16.08 -19.71
CA ALA A 149 31.78 14.72 -20.18
C ALA A 149 33.17 14.61 -20.84
N SER A 150 33.55 15.60 -21.64
CA SER A 150 34.88 15.70 -22.26
C SER A 150 36.00 15.79 -21.22
N VAL A 151 35.86 16.71 -20.25
CA VAL A 151 36.82 16.88 -19.14
C VAL A 151 36.98 15.61 -18.31
N LEU A 152 35.89 14.89 -18.03
CA LEU A 152 35.93 13.65 -17.26
C LEU A 152 36.55 12.48 -18.04
N ALA A 153 36.49 12.52 -19.37
CA ALA A 153 37.14 11.54 -20.24
C ALA A 153 38.64 11.82 -20.40
N ASP A 154 39.07 13.07 -20.27
CA ASP A 154 40.45 13.50 -20.40
C ASP A 154 41.35 12.95 -19.29
N HIS A 155 42.46 12.33 -19.68
CA HIS A 155 43.45 11.80 -18.75
C HIS A 155 44.26 12.90 -18.06
N ASP A 156 44.52 14.01 -18.74
CA ASP A 156 45.35 15.11 -18.22
C ASP A 156 44.66 15.83 -17.06
N PHE A 157 43.33 15.94 -17.09
CA PHE A 157 42.52 16.40 -15.95
C PHE A 157 42.75 15.54 -14.70
N TRP A 158 42.77 14.21 -14.87
CA TRP A 158 42.98 13.28 -13.74
C TRP A 158 44.44 13.24 -13.27
N ASP A 159 45.40 13.45 -14.16
CA ASP A 159 46.80 13.65 -13.79
C ASP A 159 47.03 14.96 -13.03
N HIS A 160 46.33 16.02 -13.43
CA HIS A 160 46.27 17.25 -12.66
C HIS A 160 45.71 17.00 -11.25
N ALA A 161 44.57 16.31 -11.12
CA ALA A 161 44.01 15.96 -9.81
C ALA A 161 44.99 15.14 -8.93
N ARG A 162 45.75 14.21 -9.52
CA ARG A 162 46.81 13.47 -8.82
C ARG A 162 47.95 14.36 -8.34
N ARG A 163 48.42 15.30 -9.17
CA ARG A 163 49.43 16.28 -8.78
C ARG A 163 48.94 17.15 -7.62
N ARG A 164 47.69 17.60 -7.68
CA ARG A 164 47.07 18.38 -6.60
C ARG A 164 46.96 17.62 -5.29
N VAL A 165 46.64 16.33 -5.32
CA VAL A 165 46.71 15.46 -4.13
C VAL A 165 48.12 15.47 -3.51
N ALA A 166 49.16 15.33 -4.33
CA ALA A 166 50.55 15.33 -3.85
C ALA A 166 50.96 16.71 -3.28
N GLU A 167 50.53 17.80 -3.92
CA GLU A 167 50.80 19.17 -3.50
C GLU A 167 50.08 19.56 -2.20
N ILE A 168 48.88 19.03 -1.94
CA ILE A 168 48.18 19.20 -0.67
C ILE A 168 48.92 18.45 0.46
N GLY A 169 49.48 17.27 0.17
CA GLY A 169 50.36 16.55 1.09
C GLY A 169 49.69 15.97 2.34
N ASP A 170 48.36 15.80 2.34
CA ASP A 170 47.62 15.22 3.47
C ASP A 170 47.49 13.68 3.33
N PRO A 171 47.81 12.88 4.37
CA PRO A 171 47.74 11.41 4.33
C PRO A 171 46.37 10.83 3.97
N ARG A 172 45.26 11.56 4.15
CA ARG A 172 43.91 11.11 3.78
C ARG A 172 43.65 11.22 2.28
N LEU A 173 44.41 12.06 1.57
CA LEU A 173 44.35 12.18 0.12
C LEU A 173 45.33 11.20 -0.53
N THR A 174 44.80 10.24 -1.27
CA THR A 174 45.60 9.24 -1.99
C THR A 174 45.22 9.20 -3.46
N SER A 175 46.02 8.52 -4.28
CA SER A 175 45.63 8.19 -5.66
C SER A 175 44.29 7.43 -5.73
N GLY A 176 43.98 6.64 -4.70
CA GLY A 176 42.68 5.98 -4.53
C GLY A 176 41.51 6.96 -4.37
N THR A 177 41.73 8.13 -3.77
CA THR A 177 40.73 9.21 -3.68
C THR A 177 40.38 9.75 -5.07
N VAL A 178 41.38 9.98 -5.92
CA VAL A 178 41.19 10.44 -7.32
C VAL A 178 40.41 9.41 -8.13
N ARG A 179 40.72 8.12 -7.98
CA ARG A 179 39.96 7.05 -8.67
C ARG A 179 38.49 7.04 -8.24
N ARG A 180 38.20 7.13 -6.94
CA ARG A 180 36.82 7.22 -6.44
C ARG A 180 36.10 8.48 -6.92
N LEU A 181 36.81 9.59 -7.08
CA LEU A 181 36.25 10.80 -7.68
C LEU A 181 35.90 10.58 -9.16
N ARG A 182 36.79 9.97 -9.94
CA ARG A 182 36.52 9.60 -11.34
C ARG A 182 35.27 8.75 -11.49
N ASP A 183 35.07 7.81 -10.60
CA ASP A 183 33.89 6.93 -10.62
C ASP A 183 32.59 7.66 -10.22
N ARG A 184 32.66 8.70 -9.36
CA ARG A 184 31.49 9.34 -8.73
C ARG A 184 31.08 10.67 -9.36
N LEU A 185 32.02 11.44 -9.91
CA LEU A 185 31.76 12.76 -10.47
C LEU A 185 30.72 12.74 -11.61
N PRO A 186 30.70 11.76 -12.53
CA PRO A 186 29.66 11.72 -13.56
C PRO A 186 28.24 11.68 -12.97
N LYS A 187 28.01 10.83 -11.95
CA LYS A 187 26.72 10.74 -11.26
C LYS A 187 26.41 12.04 -10.51
N HIS A 188 27.41 12.64 -9.88
CA HIS A 188 27.24 13.87 -9.10
C HIS A 188 26.85 15.07 -9.99
N LEU A 189 27.46 15.22 -11.17
CA LEU A 189 27.06 16.25 -12.13
C LEU A 189 25.64 15.99 -12.68
N ALA A 190 25.32 14.73 -13.00
CA ALA A 190 23.98 14.34 -13.42
C ALA A 190 22.92 14.62 -12.34
N SER A 191 23.27 14.48 -11.04
CA SER A 191 22.33 14.70 -9.94
C SER A 191 21.85 16.14 -9.85
N VAL A 192 22.65 17.12 -10.27
CA VAL A 192 22.24 18.54 -10.30
C VAL A 192 21.03 18.73 -11.20
N THR A 193 21.08 18.21 -12.42
CA THR A 193 19.97 18.29 -13.39
C THR A 193 18.78 17.46 -12.90
N ALA A 194 19.02 16.26 -12.36
CA ALA A 194 17.97 15.39 -11.83
C ALA A 194 17.22 16.03 -10.66
N GLU A 195 17.91 16.72 -9.75
CA GLU A 195 17.30 17.46 -8.64
C GLU A 195 16.47 18.65 -9.11
N LEU A 196 16.93 19.38 -10.13
CA LEU A 196 16.15 20.47 -10.73
C LEU A 196 14.88 19.92 -11.42
N ALA A 197 15.00 18.79 -12.11
CA ALA A 197 13.85 18.09 -12.69
C ALA A 197 12.85 17.65 -11.60
N LEU A 198 13.33 17.06 -10.51
CA LEU A 198 12.53 16.69 -9.35
C LEU A 198 11.80 17.91 -8.75
N ARG A 199 12.52 19.01 -8.50
CA ARG A 199 11.92 20.25 -7.97
C ARG A 199 10.84 20.81 -8.90
N SER A 200 11.04 20.70 -10.21
CA SER A 200 10.03 21.10 -11.21
C SER A 200 8.80 20.20 -11.17
N ALA A 201 8.98 18.88 -11.09
CA ALA A 201 7.90 17.90 -10.99
C ALA A 201 7.06 18.10 -9.72
N VAL A 202 7.71 18.24 -8.55
CA VAL A 202 7.06 18.49 -7.26
C VAL A 202 6.25 19.79 -7.26
N ARG A 203 6.65 20.80 -8.04
CA ARG A 203 5.93 22.07 -8.21
C ARG A 203 4.78 21.99 -9.23
N GLY A 204 4.40 20.80 -9.68
CA GLY A 204 3.33 20.61 -10.66
C GLY A 204 3.69 21.08 -12.07
N ARG A 205 4.99 21.06 -12.44
CA ARG A 205 5.47 21.49 -13.77
C ARG A 205 6.09 20.31 -14.54
N PRO A 206 5.28 19.31 -14.95
CA PRO A 206 5.80 18.09 -15.56
C PRO A 206 6.52 18.33 -16.89
N ALA A 207 6.11 19.33 -17.67
CA ALA A 207 6.75 19.65 -18.94
C ALA A 207 8.17 20.21 -18.75
N GLY A 208 8.40 21.04 -17.72
CA GLY A 208 9.73 21.53 -17.36
C GLY A 208 10.63 20.42 -16.82
N ALA A 209 10.09 19.54 -15.98
CA ALA A 209 10.81 18.35 -15.51
C ALA A 209 11.20 17.42 -16.66
N GLY A 210 10.26 17.12 -17.57
CA GLY A 210 10.50 16.30 -18.76
C GLY A 210 11.57 16.88 -19.67
N ARG A 211 11.61 18.21 -19.84
CA ARG A 211 12.68 18.91 -20.60
C ARG A 211 14.07 18.62 -20.01
N LEU A 212 14.23 18.78 -18.69
CA LEU A 212 15.50 18.54 -18.01
C LEU A 212 15.92 17.07 -18.04
N VAL A 213 14.96 16.15 -17.91
CA VAL A 213 15.20 14.70 -18.05
C VAL A 213 15.67 14.36 -19.47
N ALA A 214 15.03 14.93 -20.49
CA ALA A 214 15.42 14.73 -21.89
C ALA A 214 16.85 15.26 -22.17
N LEU A 215 17.18 16.45 -21.64
CA LEU A 215 18.55 16.98 -21.73
C LEU A 215 19.56 16.02 -21.10
N LEU A 216 19.25 15.46 -19.93
CA LEU A 216 20.14 14.54 -19.24
C LEU A 216 20.33 13.22 -20.01
N HIS A 217 19.26 12.66 -20.57
CA HIS A 217 19.35 11.46 -21.43
C HIS A 217 20.10 11.70 -22.73
N SER A 218 20.02 12.91 -23.30
CA SER A 218 20.76 13.28 -24.51
C SER A 218 22.21 13.66 -24.25
N SER A 219 22.62 13.78 -22.98
CA SER A 219 23.96 14.23 -22.63
C SER A 219 25.01 13.13 -22.88
N PRO A 220 26.29 13.48 -23.13
CA PRO A 220 27.36 12.50 -23.29
C PRO A 220 27.85 11.86 -21.98
N LEU A 221 27.16 12.09 -20.86
CA LEU A 221 27.50 11.46 -19.59
C LEU A 221 27.21 9.95 -19.64
N PRO A 222 27.91 9.11 -18.85
CA PRO A 222 27.65 7.68 -18.82
C PRO A 222 26.18 7.39 -18.45
N GLU A 223 25.51 6.55 -19.26
CA GLU A 223 24.08 6.23 -19.10
C GLU A 223 23.75 5.73 -17.69
N ARG A 224 24.63 4.88 -17.11
CA ARG A 224 24.50 4.40 -15.73
C ARG A 224 24.50 5.54 -14.72
N ALA A 225 25.36 6.55 -14.91
CA ALA A 225 25.44 7.70 -14.01
C ALA A 225 24.16 8.55 -14.06
N VAL A 226 23.61 8.73 -15.26
CA VAL A 226 22.31 9.39 -15.48
C VAL A 226 21.18 8.63 -14.80
N ALA A 227 21.06 7.32 -15.06
CA ALA A 227 20.03 6.47 -14.47
C ALA A 227 20.10 6.43 -12.94
N ASP A 228 21.31 6.32 -12.37
CA ASP A 228 21.52 6.32 -10.92
C ASP A 228 21.23 7.67 -10.29
N ALA A 229 21.49 8.79 -10.99
CA ALA A 229 21.15 10.13 -10.52
C ALA A 229 19.63 10.37 -10.49
N LEU A 230 18.92 10.01 -11.57
CA LEU A 230 17.46 10.11 -11.64
C LEU A 230 16.79 9.22 -10.59
N ARG A 231 17.27 7.98 -10.41
CA ARG A 231 16.77 7.07 -9.38
C ARG A 231 16.99 7.62 -7.98
N GLU A 232 18.16 8.19 -7.69
CA GLU A 232 18.43 8.80 -6.38
C GLU A 232 17.51 10.00 -6.12
N ALA A 233 17.29 10.84 -7.14
CA ALA A 233 16.43 12.02 -7.02
C ALA A 233 15.00 11.67 -6.61
N VAL A 234 14.43 10.57 -7.11
CA VAL A 234 13.04 10.18 -6.78
C VAL A 234 12.88 9.38 -5.48
N ARG A 235 13.95 9.06 -4.75
CA ARG A 235 13.85 8.26 -3.51
C ARG A 235 12.90 8.82 -2.44
N PRO A 236 12.78 10.14 -2.23
CA PRO A 236 11.77 10.69 -1.33
C PRO A 236 10.34 10.35 -1.77
N ALA A 237 10.06 10.45 -3.07
CA ALA A 237 8.75 10.09 -3.64
C ALA A 237 8.49 8.58 -3.54
N GLU A 238 9.50 7.75 -3.82
CA GLU A 238 9.45 6.29 -3.59
C GLU A 238 9.10 5.96 -2.14
N SER A 239 9.81 6.56 -1.18
CA SER A 239 9.61 6.31 0.24
C SER A 239 8.20 6.74 0.69
N ALA A 240 7.69 7.86 0.17
CA ALA A 240 6.33 8.32 0.45
C ALA A 240 5.26 7.35 -0.08
N LEU A 241 5.44 6.80 -1.29
CA LEU A 241 4.55 5.79 -1.87
C LEU A 241 4.52 4.50 -1.05
N ARG A 242 5.70 3.98 -0.69
CA ARG A 242 5.80 2.76 0.12
C ARG A 242 5.20 2.95 1.51
N ALA A 243 5.44 4.10 2.15
CA ALA A 243 4.83 4.44 3.43
C ALA A 243 3.30 4.50 3.32
N ALA A 244 2.76 5.16 2.29
CA ALA A 244 1.31 5.24 2.07
C ALA A 244 0.69 3.84 1.87
N CYS A 245 1.34 2.98 1.06
CA CYS A 245 0.92 1.59 0.87
C CYS A 245 0.96 0.81 2.20
N GLY A 246 2.04 0.94 2.97
CA GLY A 246 2.19 0.30 4.28
C GLY A 246 1.08 0.70 5.25
N THR A 247 0.82 1.99 5.41
CA THR A 247 -0.27 2.51 6.25
C THR A 247 -1.64 1.97 5.83
N ALA A 248 -1.92 1.89 4.53
CA ALA A 248 -3.19 1.34 4.04
C ALA A 248 -3.35 -0.16 4.39
N ARG A 249 -2.29 -0.95 4.27
CA ARG A 249 -2.29 -2.38 4.63
C ARG A 249 -2.46 -2.59 6.14
N GLU A 250 -1.80 -1.78 6.95
CA GLU A 250 -1.94 -1.82 8.41
C GLU A 250 -3.37 -1.46 8.84
N ALA A 251 -3.98 -0.44 8.24
CA ALA A 251 -5.36 -0.06 8.52
C ALA A 251 -6.36 -1.20 8.23
N VAL A 252 -6.19 -1.90 7.11
CA VAL A 252 -7.02 -3.07 6.75
C VAL A 252 -6.83 -4.24 7.72
N SER A 253 -5.59 -4.44 8.21
CA SER A 253 -5.28 -5.55 9.12
C SER A 253 -5.77 -5.29 10.54
N ALA A 254 -5.78 -4.04 10.97
CA ALA A 254 -6.16 -3.63 12.33
C ALA A 254 -7.68 -3.46 12.50
N ALA A 255 -8.42 -3.12 11.44
CA ALA A 255 -9.86 -2.86 11.51
C ALA A 255 -10.69 -4.05 11.01
N GLU A 256 -11.63 -4.55 11.82
CA GLU A 256 -12.71 -5.48 11.41
C GLU A 256 -13.77 -4.78 10.50
N GLY A 257 -13.37 -3.82 9.65
CA GLY A 257 -14.30 -2.76 9.24
C GLY A 257 -13.96 -1.96 7.99
N ASP A 258 -12.75 -1.41 7.92
CA ASP A 258 -12.58 -0.06 7.37
C ASP A 258 -11.67 0.03 6.14
N GLY A 259 -11.69 -1.00 5.29
CA GLY A 259 -10.85 -1.04 4.08
C GLY A 259 -11.16 0.05 3.05
N GLY A 260 -12.39 0.56 3.01
CA GLY A 260 -12.83 1.55 2.01
C GLY A 260 -12.20 2.93 2.21
N PRO A 261 -12.35 3.53 3.41
CA PRO A 261 -11.63 4.76 3.75
C PRO A 261 -10.12 4.63 3.61
N ALA A 262 -9.53 3.49 3.96
CA ALA A 262 -8.10 3.24 3.76
C ALA A 262 -7.71 3.29 2.27
N GLY A 263 -8.49 2.68 1.38
CA GLY A 263 -8.25 2.71 -0.06
C GLY A 263 -8.37 4.12 -0.67
N ARG A 264 -9.37 4.91 -0.25
CA ARG A 264 -9.53 6.31 -0.70
C ARG A 264 -8.39 7.21 -0.19
N ALA A 265 -8.05 7.10 1.09
CA ALA A 265 -6.92 7.83 1.67
C ALA A 265 -5.59 7.47 1.00
N LEU A 266 -5.42 6.21 0.56
CA LEU A 266 -4.26 5.81 -0.23
C LEU A 266 -4.22 6.56 -1.57
N LEU A 267 -5.32 6.61 -2.33
CA LEU A 267 -5.38 7.30 -3.62
C LEU A 267 -5.05 8.79 -3.53
N GLU A 268 -5.58 9.47 -2.51
CA GLU A 268 -5.27 10.87 -2.25
C GLU A 268 -3.77 11.09 -1.97
N ARG A 269 -3.12 10.16 -1.25
CA ARG A 269 -1.72 10.29 -0.84
C ARG A 269 -0.71 9.89 -1.92
N ILE A 270 -1.08 9.04 -2.88
CA ILE A 270 -0.15 8.57 -3.93
C ILE A 270 -0.10 9.47 -5.16
N GLY A 271 -1.09 10.35 -5.36
CA GLY A 271 -1.22 11.16 -6.57
C GLY A 271 0.05 11.96 -6.91
N ASP A 272 0.48 12.82 -5.99
CA ASP A 272 1.66 13.66 -6.21
C ASP A 272 2.97 12.84 -6.28
N PRO A 273 3.26 11.92 -5.34
CA PRO A 273 4.50 11.14 -5.40
C PRO A 273 4.62 10.26 -6.65
N LEU A 274 3.52 9.62 -7.09
CA LEU A 274 3.53 8.80 -8.29
C LEU A 274 3.66 9.64 -9.56
N GLY A 275 3.00 10.80 -9.61
CA GLY A 275 3.14 11.76 -10.70
C GLY A 275 4.60 12.23 -10.87
N VAL A 276 5.28 12.48 -9.76
CA VAL A 276 6.71 12.82 -9.76
C VAL A 276 7.56 11.68 -10.32
N VAL A 277 7.36 10.44 -9.84
CA VAL A 277 8.12 9.27 -10.33
C VAL A 277 7.91 9.06 -11.83
N ARG A 278 6.65 9.09 -12.31
CA ARG A 278 6.32 8.95 -13.74
C ARG A 278 6.96 10.03 -14.60
N THR A 279 7.00 11.26 -14.10
CA THR A 279 7.58 12.39 -14.83
C THR A 279 9.10 12.29 -14.93
N VAL A 280 9.77 11.88 -13.84
CA VAL A 280 11.24 11.89 -13.76
C VAL A 280 11.87 10.62 -14.34
N LEU A 281 11.28 9.45 -14.10
CA LEU A 281 11.80 8.16 -14.60
C LEU A 281 11.14 7.69 -15.89
N GLY A 282 9.95 8.21 -16.21
CA GLY A 282 9.11 7.70 -17.28
C GLY A 282 8.16 6.59 -16.82
N PRO A 283 7.06 6.36 -17.57
CA PRO A 283 6.08 5.31 -17.25
C PRO A 283 6.62 3.89 -17.42
N ASP A 284 7.57 3.69 -18.35
CA ASP A 284 8.10 2.37 -18.69
C ASP A 284 9.30 1.94 -17.82
N ALA A 285 9.75 2.80 -16.90
CA ALA A 285 10.86 2.47 -16.01
C ALA A 285 10.47 1.36 -15.03
N ALA A 286 11.34 0.36 -14.86
CA ALA A 286 11.09 -0.79 -14.00
C ALA A 286 10.72 -0.42 -12.55
N LEU A 287 11.28 0.69 -12.01
CA LEU A 287 10.93 1.19 -10.68
C LEU A 287 9.51 1.79 -10.65
N THR A 288 9.11 2.53 -11.70
CA THR A 288 7.75 3.07 -11.83
C THR A 288 6.74 1.93 -11.84
N SER A 289 6.95 0.92 -12.69
CA SER A 289 6.06 -0.25 -12.76
C SER A 289 6.01 -1.01 -11.43
N ALA A 290 7.14 -1.18 -10.74
CA ALA A 290 7.18 -1.85 -9.45
C ALA A 290 6.41 -1.10 -8.34
N LEU A 291 6.44 0.24 -8.35
CA LEU A 291 5.68 1.06 -7.40
C LEU A 291 4.18 1.05 -7.70
N GLU A 292 3.81 1.10 -8.97
CA GLU A 292 2.40 0.98 -9.39
C GLU A 292 1.83 -0.40 -9.04
N GLU A 293 2.63 -1.45 -9.24
CA GLU A 293 2.28 -2.81 -8.83
C GLU A 293 2.05 -2.91 -7.31
N GLU A 294 2.88 -2.23 -6.52
CA GLU A 294 2.74 -2.19 -5.07
C GLU A 294 1.44 -1.45 -4.63
N VAL A 295 1.13 -0.34 -5.31
CA VAL A 295 -0.12 0.42 -5.14
C VAL A 295 -1.33 -0.45 -5.49
N ALA A 296 -1.29 -1.15 -6.65
CA ALA A 296 -2.36 -2.04 -7.09
C ALA A 296 -2.64 -3.13 -6.04
N ALA A 297 -1.59 -3.75 -5.51
CA ALA A 297 -1.71 -4.77 -4.47
C ALA A 297 -2.32 -4.21 -3.17
N ALA A 298 -1.92 -3.02 -2.74
CA ALA A 298 -2.48 -2.37 -1.55
C ALA A 298 -3.96 -2.01 -1.73
N LEU A 299 -4.35 -1.41 -2.87
CA LEU A 299 -5.75 -1.09 -3.18
C LEU A 299 -6.63 -2.33 -3.24
N ASN A 300 -6.14 -3.41 -3.86
CA ASN A 300 -6.85 -4.69 -3.90
C ASN A 300 -7.12 -5.24 -2.48
N GLN A 301 -6.14 -5.15 -1.58
CA GLN A 301 -6.32 -5.56 -0.18
C GLN A 301 -7.34 -4.68 0.56
N CYS A 302 -7.31 -3.36 0.34
CA CYS A 302 -8.31 -2.43 0.87
C CYS A 302 -9.73 -2.79 0.42
N ALA A 303 -9.93 -3.08 -0.87
CA ALA A 303 -11.23 -3.46 -1.41
C ALA A 303 -11.76 -4.78 -0.81
N VAL A 304 -10.91 -5.81 -0.76
CA VAL A 304 -11.29 -7.12 -0.18
C VAL A 304 -11.61 -6.99 1.31
N GLY A 305 -10.81 -6.20 2.05
CA GLY A 305 -11.06 -5.91 3.46
C GLY A 305 -12.40 -5.23 3.71
N GLU A 306 -12.73 -4.19 2.93
CA GLU A 306 -14.03 -3.51 3.01
C GLU A 306 -15.19 -4.43 2.69
N PHE A 307 -15.05 -5.27 1.65
CA PHE A 307 -16.09 -6.22 1.28
C PHE A 307 -16.35 -7.25 2.38
N HIS A 308 -15.30 -7.82 2.97
CA HIS A 308 -15.43 -8.76 4.08
C HIS A 308 -16.07 -8.15 5.31
N ALA A 309 -15.76 -6.88 5.61
CA ALA A 309 -16.29 -6.19 6.77
C ALA A 309 -17.75 -5.73 6.60
N THR A 310 -18.09 -5.18 5.44
CA THR A 310 -19.37 -4.47 5.25
C THR A 310 -20.38 -5.25 4.42
N GLY A 311 -19.94 -6.24 3.64
CA GLY A 311 -20.75 -6.92 2.62
C GLY A 311 -21.23 -6.01 1.48
N ARG A 312 -20.82 -4.74 1.46
CA ARG A 312 -21.22 -3.78 0.41
C ARG A 312 -20.41 -4.03 -0.84
N VAL A 313 -21.08 -3.98 -1.99
CA VAL A 313 -20.47 -4.32 -3.28
C VAL A 313 -19.86 -3.10 -3.97
N ARG A 314 -20.55 -1.95 -3.94
CA ARG A 314 -20.23 -0.81 -4.81
C ARG A 314 -18.84 -0.23 -4.56
N ALA A 315 -18.54 0.16 -3.32
CA ALA A 315 -17.27 0.81 -3.00
C ALA A 315 -16.04 -0.09 -3.24
N PRO A 316 -16.04 -1.39 -2.86
CA PRO A 316 -14.95 -2.30 -3.22
C PRO A 316 -14.73 -2.46 -4.73
N LEU A 317 -15.80 -2.50 -5.54
CA LEU A 317 -15.65 -2.57 -7.00
C LEU A 317 -15.01 -1.30 -7.58
N GLU A 318 -15.37 -0.12 -7.07
CA GLU A 318 -14.73 1.15 -7.46
C GLU A 318 -13.23 1.11 -7.12
N VAL A 319 -12.85 0.61 -5.94
CA VAL A 319 -11.45 0.47 -5.53
C VAL A 319 -10.69 -0.57 -6.36
N LEU A 320 -11.31 -1.71 -6.71
CA LEU A 320 -10.71 -2.72 -7.58
C LEU A 320 -10.49 -2.18 -9.00
N ALA A 321 -11.40 -1.35 -9.51
CA ALA A 321 -11.23 -0.69 -10.80
C ALA A 321 -10.00 0.25 -10.79
N TRP A 322 -9.80 1.02 -9.71
CA TRP A 322 -8.58 1.80 -9.54
C TRP A 322 -7.33 0.94 -9.43
N ALA A 323 -7.38 -0.15 -8.64
CA ALA A 323 -6.27 -1.09 -8.52
C ALA A 323 -5.84 -1.67 -9.89
N ALA A 324 -6.81 -2.03 -10.73
CA ALA A 324 -6.55 -2.54 -12.08
C ALA A 324 -5.79 -1.54 -12.97
N GLY A 325 -6.02 -0.24 -12.78
CA GLY A 325 -5.33 0.82 -13.51
C GLY A 325 -3.83 0.97 -13.17
N TYR A 326 -3.37 0.39 -12.06
CA TYR A 326 -1.96 0.41 -11.64
C TYR A 326 -1.27 -0.96 -11.79
N ALA A 327 -2.01 -2.03 -12.09
CA ALA A 327 -1.45 -3.37 -12.18
C ALA A 327 -0.70 -3.57 -13.51
N HIS A 328 0.56 -3.99 -13.44
CA HIS A 328 1.39 -4.34 -14.59
C HIS A 328 1.51 -5.85 -14.76
N ALA A 329 1.78 -6.58 -13.67
CA ALA A 329 1.99 -8.02 -13.73
C ALA A 329 0.67 -8.78 -13.96
N GLN A 330 0.70 -9.76 -14.88
CA GLN A 330 -0.49 -10.56 -15.21
C GLN A 330 -1.10 -11.22 -13.98
N ARG A 331 -0.26 -11.75 -13.07
CA ARG A 331 -0.70 -12.38 -11.83
C ARG A 331 -1.57 -11.46 -10.96
N THR A 332 -1.25 -10.17 -10.90
CA THR A 332 -1.98 -9.19 -10.10
C THR A 332 -3.25 -8.75 -10.79
N LYS A 333 -3.22 -8.59 -12.12
CA LYS A 333 -4.43 -8.38 -12.94
C LYS A 333 -5.43 -9.51 -12.72
N ASP A 334 -5.00 -10.77 -12.87
CA ASP A 334 -5.85 -11.94 -12.64
C ASP A 334 -6.39 -12.01 -11.20
N LEU A 335 -5.60 -11.57 -10.22
CA LEU A 335 -6.05 -11.55 -8.82
C LEU A 335 -7.13 -10.47 -8.59
N ILE A 336 -6.92 -9.26 -9.11
CA ILE A 336 -7.88 -8.15 -9.02
C ILE A 336 -9.18 -8.52 -9.74
N GLU A 337 -9.08 -9.08 -10.94
CA GLU A 337 -10.24 -9.54 -11.72
C GLU A 337 -11.03 -10.61 -10.98
N ARG A 338 -10.38 -11.66 -10.46
CA ARG A 338 -11.04 -12.69 -9.64
C ARG A 338 -11.73 -12.11 -8.40
N ASN A 339 -11.11 -11.13 -7.74
CA ASN A 339 -11.73 -10.47 -6.59
C ASN A 339 -12.94 -9.63 -7.02
N ALA A 340 -12.85 -8.93 -8.15
CA ALA A 340 -13.97 -8.16 -8.70
C ALA A 340 -15.13 -9.06 -9.13
N GLU A 341 -14.85 -10.23 -9.71
CA GLU A 341 -15.84 -11.27 -9.98
C GLU A 341 -16.53 -11.73 -8.70
N VAL A 342 -15.79 -12.06 -7.64
CA VAL A 342 -16.38 -12.51 -6.36
C VAL A 342 -17.29 -11.45 -5.75
N VAL A 343 -16.85 -10.19 -5.75
CA VAL A 343 -17.62 -9.06 -5.22
C VAL A 343 -18.88 -8.81 -6.08
N SER A 344 -18.76 -8.85 -7.41
CA SER A 344 -19.87 -8.62 -8.34
C SER A 344 -20.89 -9.77 -8.36
N HIS A 345 -20.48 -11.02 -8.24
CA HIS A 345 -21.41 -12.15 -8.11
C HIS A 345 -22.23 -12.07 -6.81
N SER A 346 -21.65 -11.49 -5.76
CA SER A 346 -22.35 -11.21 -4.50
C SER A 346 -23.37 -10.07 -4.63
N ARG A 347 -23.31 -9.25 -5.70
CA ARG A 347 -24.36 -8.29 -6.08
C ARG A 347 -25.62 -8.98 -6.61
N ASN A 348 -25.41 -10.06 -7.36
CA ASN A 348 -26.47 -10.79 -8.07
C ASN A 348 -27.05 -11.94 -7.24
N ALA A 349 -26.24 -12.49 -6.33
CA ALA A 349 -26.74 -13.32 -5.26
C ALA A 349 -27.44 -12.41 -4.25
N SER A 350 -28.75 -12.19 -4.46
CA SER A 350 -29.62 -11.68 -3.39
C SER A 350 -29.24 -12.45 -2.13
N PRO A 351 -28.82 -11.78 -1.03
CA PRO A 351 -28.36 -12.48 0.15
C PRO A 351 -29.50 -13.40 0.55
N ALA A 352 -29.19 -14.65 0.90
CA ALA A 352 -30.14 -15.68 1.30
C ALA A 352 -30.89 -15.30 2.59
N GLY A 353 -31.61 -14.19 2.54
CA GLY A 353 -32.60 -13.74 3.49
C GLY A 353 -33.93 -14.46 3.21
N PRO A 354 -34.86 -14.36 4.16
CA PRO A 354 -36.20 -14.88 3.97
C PRO A 354 -36.82 -14.33 2.68
N SER A 355 -37.55 -15.18 1.93
CA SER A 355 -38.29 -14.73 0.74
C SER A 355 -39.16 -13.51 1.08
N ASP A 356 -39.23 -12.54 0.17
CA ASP A 356 -40.09 -11.36 0.32
C ASP A 356 -41.59 -11.73 0.32
N ASP A 357 -41.94 -12.92 -0.19
CA ASP A 357 -43.29 -13.47 -0.15
C ASP A 357 -43.71 -13.99 1.24
N LEU A 358 -42.78 -14.03 2.22
CA LEU A 358 -43.12 -14.43 3.57
C LEU A 358 -43.90 -13.32 4.31
N PRO A 359 -44.97 -13.68 5.05
CA PRO A 359 -45.62 -12.75 5.98
C PRO A 359 -44.60 -12.04 6.88
N PRO A 360 -44.76 -10.73 7.16
CA PRO A 360 -43.77 -9.91 7.87
C PRO A 360 -43.28 -10.52 9.19
N LEU A 361 -44.19 -11.15 9.94
CA LEU A 361 -43.88 -11.85 11.17
C LEU A 361 -42.91 -13.03 10.96
N LEU A 362 -43.11 -13.83 9.92
CA LEU A 362 -42.25 -14.97 9.58
C LEU A 362 -40.90 -14.51 9.05
N ARG A 363 -40.90 -13.43 8.27
CA ARG A 363 -39.68 -12.75 7.83
C ARG A 363 -38.84 -12.29 9.02
N GLN A 364 -39.47 -11.62 10.00
CA GLN A 364 -38.79 -11.20 11.23
C GLN A 364 -38.25 -12.39 12.03
N MET A 365 -39.03 -13.47 12.17
CA MET A 365 -38.55 -14.68 12.85
C MET A 365 -37.33 -15.29 12.16
N CYS A 366 -37.24 -15.22 10.83
CA CYS A 366 -36.06 -15.65 10.10
C CYS A 366 -34.87 -14.71 10.36
N LEU A 367 -35.06 -13.39 10.27
CA LEU A 367 -34.02 -12.41 10.57
C LEU A 367 -33.44 -12.56 12.00
N ASP A 368 -34.29 -12.92 12.98
CA ASP A 368 -33.86 -13.22 14.36
C ASP A 368 -33.16 -14.60 14.50
N GLY A 369 -32.89 -15.31 13.41
CA GLY A 369 -32.28 -16.64 13.41
C GLY A 369 -33.20 -17.77 13.90
N ARG A 370 -34.51 -17.50 14.07
CA ARG A 370 -35.54 -18.44 14.57
C ARG A 370 -36.19 -19.24 13.43
N VAL A 371 -35.38 -19.67 12.46
CA VAL A 371 -35.75 -20.39 11.23
C VAL A 371 -36.65 -21.60 11.48
N GLU A 372 -36.30 -22.46 12.44
CA GLU A 372 -37.11 -23.64 12.77
C GLU A 372 -38.50 -23.28 13.28
N ARG A 373 -38.62 -22.17 14.01
CA ARG A 373 -39.92 -21.71 14.52
C ARG A 373 -40.77 -21.18 13.38
N ALA A 374 -40.18 -20.41 12.46
CA ALA A 374 -40.87 -19.92 11.26
C ALA A 374 -41.38 -21.09 10.40
N ALA A 375 -40.51 -22.08 10.13
CA ALA A 375 -40.91 -23.27 9.38
C ALA A 375 -41.94 -24.13 10.13
N ALA A 376 -41.86 -24.24 11.46
CA ALA A 376 -42.86 -24.94 12.26
C ALA A 376 -44.22 -24.23 12.24
N TYR A 377 -44.23 -22.90 12.17
CA TYR A 377 -45.43 -22.09 12.10
C TYR A 377 -46.14 -22.26 10.76
N LEU A 378 -45.42 -22.20 9.65
CA LEU A 378 -45.99 -22.49 8.31
C LEU A 378 -46.68 -23.86 8.25
N ARG A 379 -46.06 -24.91 8.82
CA ARG A 379 -46.68 -26.25 8.87
C ARG A 379 -47.92 -26.30 9.76
N ALA A 380 -47.91 -25.53 10.86
CA ALA A 380 -49.05 -25.45 11.75
C ALA A 380 -50.25 -24.76 11.08
N MET A 381 -49.99 -23.67 10.34
CA MET A 381 -51.01 -23.01 9.52
C MET A 381 -51.54 -23.94 8.44
N ALA A 382 -50.66 -24.62 7.70
CA ALA A 382 -51.07 -25.60 6.69
C ALA A 382 -52.01 -26.67 7.27
N GLY A 383 -51.73 -27.18 8.47
CA GLY A 383 -52.58 -28.15 9.15
C GLY A 383 -53.95 -27.62 9.61
N GLN A 384 -54.07 -26.31 9.85
CA GLN A 384 -55.36 -25.69 10.18
C GLN A 384 -56.21 -25.42 8.92
N VAL A 385 -55.55 -25.14 7.81
CA VAL A 385 -56.20 -24.76 6.54
C VAL A 385 -56.54 -25.99 5.69
N VAL A 386 -55.87 -27.13 5.89
CA VAL A 386 -56.01 -28.34 5.04
C VAL A 386 -57.45 -28.82 4.81
N ASN A 387 -58.34 -28.63 5.79
CA ASN A 387 -59.75 -29.03 5.68
C ASN A 387 -60.63 -28.00 4.95
N ARG A 388 -60.18 -26.75 4.84
CA ARG A 388 -60.90 -25.65 4.16
C ARG A 388 -60.38 -25.44 2.74
N ASP A 389 -59.06 -25.50 2.57
CA ASP A 389 -58.38 -25.24 1.32
C ASP A 389 -57.11 -26.10 1.24
N ARG A 390 -57.17 -27.15 0.40
CA ARG A 390 -56.06 -28.08 0.22
C ARG A 390 -54.92 -27.47 -0.59
N GLU A 391 -55.21 -26.55 -1.50
CA GLU A 391 -54.22 -25.93 -2.36
C GLU A 391 -53.32 -25.00 -1.56
N LEU A 392 -53.94 -24.09 -0.78
CA LEU A 392 -53.21 -23.18 0.11
C LEU A 392 -52.41 -23.96 1.17
N ALA A 393 -52.97 -25.04 1.72
CA ALA A 393 -52.24 -25.91 2.64
C ALA A 393 -51.01 -26.57 1.97
N GLY A 394 -51.13 -26.94 0.69
CA GLY A 394 -50.03 -27.43 -0.13
C GLY A 394 -48.94 -26.37 -0.31
N GLN A 395 -49.30 -25.15 -0.69
CA GLN A 395 -48.37 -24.02 -0.87
C GLN A 395 -47.63 -23.68 0.43
N LEU A 396 -48.34 -23.59 1.55
CA LEU A 396 -47.74 -23.36 2.88
C LEU A 396 -46.79 -24.49 3.28
N MET A 397 -47.11 -25.74 2.95
CA MET A 397 -46.23 -26.88 3.22
C MET A 397 -44.98 -26.87 2.34
N THR A 398 -45.12 -26.45 1.07
CA THR A 398 -44.00 -26.24 0.15
C THR A 398 -43.07 -25.17 0.68
N LEU A 399 -43.59 -23.98 1.04
CA LEU A 399 -42.81 -22.90 1.67
C LEU A 399 -42.14 -23.35 2.98
N ALA A 400 -42.82 -24.18 3.79
CA ALA A 400 -42.24 -24.68 5.03
C ALA A 400 -41.11 -25.70 4.84
N THR A 401 -41.04 -26.32 3.67
CA THR A 401 -40.13 -27.43 3.36
C THR A 401 -38.99 -26.98 2.46
N ASP A 402 -39.23 -25.98 1.61
CA ASP A 402 -38.20 -25.29 0.87
C ASP A 402 -37.26 -24.56 1.84
N ARG A 403 -35.97 -24.89 1.72
CA ARG A 403 -34.91 -24.38 2.59
C ARG A 403 -34.49 -22.96 2.21
N ARG A 404 -34.81 -22.52 0.99
CA ARG A 404 -34.45 -21.19 0.49
C ARG A 404 -35.43 -20.13 0.97
N SER A 405 -36.73 -20.44 0.93
CA SER A 405 -37.76 -19.49 1.33
C SER A 405 -37.73 -19.18 2.84
N VAL A 406 -37.33 -20.13 3.70
CA VAL A 406 -37.16 -19.92 5.15
C VAL A 406 -35.68 -20.01 5.55
N ALA A 407 -34.91 -18.98 5.19
CA ALA A 407 -33.48 -18.88 5.48
C ALA A 407 -33.17 -17.68 6.39
N ALA A 408 -32.08 -17.76 7.15
CA ALA A 408 -31.61 -16.66 7.98
C ALA A 408 -30.12 -16.38 7.75
N PRO A 409 -29.69 -15.10 7.76
CA PRO A 409 -28.28 -14.77 7.74
C PRO A 409 -27.58 -15.34 8.97
N VAL A 410 -26.32 -15.74 8.80
CA VAL A 410 -25.53 -16.39 9.85
C VAL A 410 -24.64 -15.35 10.51
N ALA A 411 -25.00 -14.95 11.74
CA ALA A 411 -24.26 -13.92 12.48
C ALA A 411 -22.85 -14.37 12.93
N ARG A 412 -22.65 -15.68 13.15
CA ARG A 412 -21.34 -16.28 13.50
C ARG A 412 -21.24 -17.66 12.88
N GLN A 413 -20.05 -18.02 12.38
CA GLN A 413 -19.83 -19.37 11.85
C GLN A 413 -20.10 -20.42 12.94
N PRO A 414 -20.79 -21.52 12.61
CA PRO A 414 -21.04 -22.60 13.56
C PRO A 414 -19.71 -23.25 13.96
N PHE A 415 -19.53 -23.52 15.26
CA PHE A 415 -18.37 -24.23 15.75
C PHE A 415 -18.32 -25.65 15.15
N THR A 416 -17.18 -25.98 14.55
CA THR A 416 -16.85 -27.34 14.12
C THR A 416 -15.55 -27.75 14.79
N GLY A 417 -15.60 -28.80 15.60
CA GLY A 417 -14.45 -29.27 16.36
C GLY A 417 -14.74 -30.62 16.98
N ARG A 418 -13.72 -31.47 17.08
CA ARG A 418 -13.80 -32.83 17.62
C ARG A 418 -12.58 -33.13 18.46
N VAL A 419 -12.80 -33.74 19.62
CA VAL A 419 -11.76 -34.34 20.46
C VAL A 419 -12.17 -35.80 20.68
N LEU A 420 -11.36 -36.75 20.22
CA LEU A 420 -11.63 -38.20 20.36
C LEU A 420 -13.01 -38.64 19.84
N GLY A 421 -13.45 -38.08 18.71
CA GLY A 421 -14.76 -38.40 18.13
C GLY A 421 -15.96 -37.73 18.82
N CYS A 422 -15.73 -37.01 19.92
CA CYS A 422 -16.71 -36.22 20.64
C CYS A 422 -16.66 -34.76 20.17
N GLY A 423 -17.77 -34.20 19.69
CA GLY A 423 -17.81 -32.81 19.22
C GLY A 423 -18.89 -32.56 18.17
N VAL A 424 -18.77 -31.47 17.41
CA VAL A 424 -19.73 -31.10 16.37
C VAL A 424 -19.18 -31.44 15.00
N HIS A 425 -19.95 -32.20 14.23
CA HIS A 425 -19.59 -32.62 12.89
C HIS A 425 -20.63 -32.22 11.85
N ALA A 426 -20.14 -31.80 10.69
CA ALA A 426 -20.94 -31.62 9.50
C ALA A 426 -21.19 -32.98 8.82
N LEU A 427 -22.44 -33.50 8.87
CA LEU A 427 -22.80 -34.67 8.06
C LEU A 427 -22.91 -34.28 6.59
N ARG A 428 -22.43 -35.18 5.72
CA ARG A 428 -22.44 -35.04 4.25
C ARG A 428 -23.81 -34.60 3.76
N ALA A 429 -23.80 -33.54 2.94
CA ALA A 429 -24.96 -33.07 2.22
C ALA A 429 -25.19 -33.93 0.96
N PRO A 430 -26.43 -34.02 0.44
CA PRO A 430 -26.63 -34.32 -0.98
C PRO A 430 -25.85 -33.32 -1.85
N GLY A 431 -25.56 -33.69 -3.10
CA GLY A 431 -24.76 -32.88 -4.03
C GLY A 431 -25.23 -31.42 -4.15
N PRO A 432 -24.37 -30.51 -4.63
CA PRO A 432 -24.72 -29.11 -4.81
C PRO A 432 -25.99 -29.00 -5.66
N ASP A 433 -26.86 -28.05 -5.31
CA ASP A 433 -27.96 -27.68 -6.19
C ASP A 433 -27.43 -26.97 -7.46
N ALA A 434 -28.33 -26.57 -8.36
CA ALA A 434 -27.97 -25.87 -9.58
C ALA A 434 -27.17 -24.56 -9.35
N GLU A 435 -27.17 -24.02 -8.12
CA GLU A 435 -26.46 -22.81 -7.72
C GLU A 435 -25.16 -23.10 -6.94
N GLY A 436 -24.70 -24.36 -6.91
CA GLY A 436 -23.50 -24.75 -6.18
C GLY A 436 -23.68 -24.87 -4.66
N THR A 437 -24.89 -24.63 -4.13
CA THR A 437 -25.13 -24.58 -2.69
C THR A 437 -25.40 -25.99 -2.15
N ARG A 438 -24.71 -26.36 -1.06
CA ARG A 438 -24.88 -27.62 -0.34
C ARG A 438 -25.60 -27.39 0.99
N TRP A 439 -26.40 -28.37 1.40
CA TRP A 439 -27.15 -28.31 2.66
C TRP A 439 -26.53 -29.21 3.73
N VAL A 440 -25.82 -28.61 4.68
CA VAL A 440 -25.04 -29.33 5.68
C VAL A 440 -25.76 -29.36 7.02
N THR A 441 -26.00 -30.55 7.57
CA THR A 441 -26.55 -30.70 8.93
C THR A 441 -25.41 -30.91 9.93
N HIS A 442 -25.32 -30.04 10.91
CA HIS A 442 -24.37 -30.17 12.02
C HIS A 442 -24.98 -31.07 13.08
N VAL A 443 -24.26 -32.13 13.44
CA VAL A 443 -24.64 -33.11 14.46
C VAL A 443 -23.60 -33.12 15.57
N LEU A 444 -24.08 -33.25 16.81
CA LEU A 444 -23.23 -33.64 17.93
C LEU A 444 -22.88 -35.13 17.78
N THR A 445 -21.60 -35.45 17.78
CA THR A 445 -21.09 -36.83 17.78
C THR A 445 -20.51 -37.18 19.13
N LEU A 446 -20.69 -38.44 19.54
CA LEU A 446 -20.02 -39.06 20.69
C LEU A 446 -19.34 -40.32 20.16
N PHE A 447 -18.02 -40.43 20.31
CA PHE A 447 -17.23 -41.53 19.72
C PHE A 447 -17.58 -41.78 18.25
N TRP A 448 -17.57 -40.71 17.43
CA TRP A 448 -17.88 -40.74 15.99
C TRP A 448 -19.33 -41.10 15.61
N LEU A 449 -20.16 -41.55 16.55
CA LEU A 449 -21.58 -41.82 16.32
C LEU A 449 -22.38 -40.51 16.32
N PRO A 450 -23.13 -40.20 15.24
CA PRO A 450 -23.97 -39.01 15.18
C PRO A 450 -25.19 -39.17 16.09
N LEU A 451 -25.21 -38.43 17.21
CA LEU A 451 -26.28 -38.52 18.20
C LEU A 451 -27.38 -37.50 17.95
N LEU A 452 -27.01 -36.21 17.87
CA LEU A 452 -27.99 -35.13 17.98
C LEU A 452 -27.83 -34.08 16.88
N PRO A 453 -28.77 -34.00 15.92
CA PRO A 453 -28.83 -32.90 14.96
C PRO A 453 -29.09 -31.56 15.66
N LEU A 454 -28.16 -30.63 15.51
CA LEU A 454 -28.20 -29.32 16.15
C LEU A 454 -28.89 -28.29 15.25
N ALA A 455 -28.36 -28.10 14.04
CA ALA A 455 -28.82 -27.12 13.06
C ALA A 455 -28.41 -27.52 11.63
N ALA A 456 -29.12 -27.01 10.62
CA ALA A 456 -28.75 -27.13 9.22
C ALA A 456 -28.38 -25.77 8.64
N TYR A 457 -27.45 -25.78 7.69
CA TYR A 457 -26.92 -24.58 7.04
C TYR A 457 -26.83 -24.76 5.53
N ALA A 458 -27.13 -23.70 4.80
CA ALA A 458 -26.74 -23.50 3.41
C ALA A 458 -25.24 -23.18 3.38
N ARG A 459 -24.46 -23.95 2.65
CA ARG A 459 -23.01 -23.79 2.57
C ARG A 459 -22.56 -23.96 1.13
N ASP A 460 -21.71 -23.04 0.69
CA ASP A 460 -20.93 -23.18 -0.54
C ASP A 460 -19.51 -23.67 -0.17
N ASP A 461 -18.69 -24.05 -1.14
CA ASP A 461 -17.30 -24.48 -0.95
C ASP A 461 -16.47 -23.44 -0.15
N ARG A 462 -16.88 -22.16 -0.19
CA ARG A 462 -16.16 -21.05 0.45
C ARG A 462 -16.76 -20.56 1.77
N ALA A 463 -18.08 -20.66 2.01
CA ALA A 463 -18.72 -20.04 3.18
C ALA A 463 -20.07 -20.65 3.58
N VAL A 464 -20.44 -20.47 4.85
CA VAL A 464 -21.78 -20.76 5.37
C VAL A 464 -22.68 -19.56 5.05
N ARG A 465 -23.63 -19.73 4.12
CA ARG A 465 -24.48 -18.64 3.60
C ARG A 465 -25.67 -18.33 4.50
N ALA A 466 -26.38 -19.35 4.97
CA ALA A 466 -27.60 -19.15 5.75
C ALA A 466 -27.88 -20.32 6.69
N ARG A 467 -28.63 -20.07 7.77
CA ARG A 467 -29.26 -21.11 8.58
C ARG A 467 -30.58 -21.52 7.92
N VAL A 468 -30.82 -22.82 7.84
CA VAL A 468 -32.01 -23.39 7.18
C VAL A 468 -32.72 -24.41 8.05
N PRO A 469 -34.00 -24.72 7.77
CA PRO A 469 -34.72 -25.73 8.53
C PRO A 469 -34.12 -27.13 8.34
N LEU A 470 -34.08 -27.87 9.44
CA LEU A 470 -33.70 -29.27 9.53
C LEU A 470 -34.66 -30.12 8.70
N THR A 471 -34.10 -31.18 8.12
CA THR A 471 -34.86 -32.18 7.39
C THR A 471 -35.85 -32.90 8.30
N GLY A 472 -36.93 -33.45 7.73
CA GLY A 472 -37.89 -34.25 8.50
C GLY A 472 -37.22 -35.38 9.28
N ARG A 473 -36.28 -36.09 8.65
CA ARG A 473 -35.48 -37.15 9.27
C ARG A 473 -34.62 -36.61 10.43
N ALA A 474 -33.87 -35.53 10.22
CA ALA A 474 -33.02 -34.95 11.24
C ALA A 474 -33.81 -34.46 12.47
N ARG A 475 -35.00 -33.88 12.26
CA ARG A 475 -35.89 -33.51 13.37
C ARG A 475 -36.42 -34.72 14.13
N TRP A 476 -36.80 -35.76 13.40
CA TRP A 476 -37.27 -37.00 13.99
C TRP A 476 -36.18 -37.64 14.86
N THR A 477 -34.96 -37.77 14.32
CA THR A 477 -33.79 -38.26 15.07
C THR A 477 -33.54 -37.40 16.30
N ARG A 478 -33.48 -36.05 16.16
CA ARG A 478 -33.28 -35.14 17.28
C ARG A 478 -34.31 -35.36 18.40
N ARG A 479 -35.58 -35.53 18.04
CA ARG A 479 -36.66 -35.75 19.01
C ARG A 479 -36.48 -37.05 19.77
N TRP A 480 -36.18 -38.15 19.07
CA TRP A 480 -35.96 -39.45 19.70
C TRP A 480 -34.68 -39.49 20.53
N THR A 481 -33.58 -38.91 20.05
CA THR A 481 -32.34 -38.81 20.84
C THR A 481 -32.60 -38.07 22.15
N LEU A 482 -33.28 -36.92 22.12
CA LEU A 482 -33.59 -36.16 23.34
C LEU A 482 -34.53 -36.90 24.30
N LEU A 483 -35.40 -37.77 23.78
CA LEU A 483 -36.27 -38.60 24.59
C LEU A 483 -35.55 -39.82 25.18
N LEU A 484 -34.70 -40.49 24.39
CA LEU A 484 -34.11 -41.79 24.76
C LEU A 484 -32.77 -41.68 25.48
N VAL A 485 -31.96 -40.64 25.22
CA VAL A 485 -30.62 -40.52 25.83
C VAL A 485 -30.68 -40.33 27.35
N PRO A 486 -31.47 -39.40 27.92
CA PRO A 486 -31.55 -39.27 29.38
C PRO A 486 -31.93 -40.57 30.12
N PRO A 487 -32.98 -41.32 29.70
CA PRO A 487 -33.31 -42.59 30.33
C PRO A 487 -32.24 -43.66 30.16
N LEU A 488 -31.61 -43.77 28.98
CA LEU A 488 -30.51 -44.71 28.76
C LEU A 488 -29.28 -44.38 29.62
N ALA A 489 -28.98 -43.10 29.83
CA ALA A 489 -27.89 -42.66 30.68
C ALA A 489 -28.15 -42.95 32.18
N LEU A 490 -29.42 -42.90 32.60
CA LEU A 490 -29.82 -43.22 33.97
C LEU A 490 -30.00 -44.72 34.21
N PHE A 491 -30.22 -45.53 33.17
CA PHE A 491 -30.48 -46.96 33.27
C PHE A 491 -29.48 -47.74 34.16
N PRO A 492 -28.15 -47.52 34.11
CA PRO A 492 -27.19 -48.21 34.98
C PRO A 492 -27.38 -47.91 36.47
N VAL A 493 -27.98 -46.77 36.81
CA VAL A 493 -28.19 -46.31 38.19
C VAL A 493 -29.49 -46.85 38.77
N ILE A 494 -30.55 -46.90 37.96
CA ILE A 494 -31.91 -47.23 38.43
C ILE A 494 -32.21 -48.74 38.32
N GLY A 495 -31.44 -49.48 37.52
CA GLY A 495 -31.59 -50.92 37.34
C GLY A 495 -32.81 -51.33 36.47
N PRO A 496 -32.89 -52.62 36.08
CA PRO A 496 -33.89 -53.10 35.12
C PRO A 496 -35.34 -53.01 35.63
N ALA A 497 -35.55 -53.02 36.96
CA ALA A 497 -36.87 -52.92 37.56
C ALA A 497 -37.57 -51.58 37.27
N ALA A 498 -36.82 -50.53 36.89
CA ALA A 498 -37.37 -49.20 36.58
C ALA A 498 -37.85 -49.03 35.13
N LEU A 499 -37.57 -49.98 34.23
CA LEU A 499 -37.95 -49.92 32.81
C LEU A 499 -39.43 -49.61 32.54
N PRO A 500 -40.42 -50.27 33.19
CA PRO A 500 -41.83 -49.98 32.93
C PRO A 500 -42.23 -48.57 33.36
N VAL A 501 -41.67 -48.08 34.47
CA VAL A 501 -41.91 -46.71 34.96
C VAL A 501 -41.32 -45.68 34.00
N LEU A 502 -40.09 -45.92 33.53
CA LEU A 502 -39.40 -45.07 32.56
C LEU A 502 -40.15 -45.01 31.23
N ALA A 503 -40.64 -46.16 30.74
CA ALA A 503 -41.46 -46.24 29.54
C ALA A 503 -42.77 -45.48 29.70
N ALA A 504 -43.46 -45.63 30.83
CA ALA A 504 -44.67 -44.88 31.14
C ALA A 504 -44.42 -43.37 31.21
N LEU A 505 -43.32 -42.93 31.82
CA LEU A 505 -42.92 -41.52 31.86
C LEU A 505 -42.60 -40.97 30.47
N LEU A 506 -41.95 -41.74 29.60
CA LEU A 506 -41.66 -41.32 28.22
C LEU A 506 -42.92 -41.19 27.38
N ILE A 507 -43.87 -42.12 27.52
CA ILE A 507 -45.17 -42.06 26.85
C ILE A 507 -45.96 -40.85 27.37
N GLY A 508 -46.01 -40.65 28.68
CA GLY A 508 -46.66 -39.50 29.32
C GLY A 508 -46.05 -38.16 28.90
N TYR A 509 -44.72 -38.06 28.88
CA TYR A 509 -44.03 -36.87 28.43
C TYR A 509 -44.23 -36.61 26.92
N GLY A 510 -44.20 -37.66 26.10
CA GLY A 510 -44.44 -37.59 24.66
C GLY A 510 -45.85 -37.07 24.32
N THR A 511 -46.86 -37.59 25.01
CA THR A 511 -48.26 -37.16 24.87
C THR A 511 -48.47 -35.73 25.38
N PHE A 512 -47.89 -35.39 26.54
CA PHE A 512 -47.93 -34.03 27.10
C PHE A 512 -47.32 -32.99 26.14
N LEU A 513 -46.13 -33.24 25.60
CA LEU A 513 -45.50 -32.34 24.62
C LEU A 513 -46.32 -32.19 23.34
N GLY A 514 -46.97 -33.27 22.88
CA GLY A 514 -47.89 -33.24 21.75
C GLY A 514 -49.07 -32.31 22.00
N LYS A 515 -49.71 -32.43 23.17
CA LYS A 515 -50.85 -31.60 23.58
C LYS A 515 -50.46 -30.13 23.75
N MET A 516 -49.37 -29.85 24.48
CA MET A 516 -48.86 -28.49 24.70
C MET A 516 -48.53 -27.76 23.40
N ARG A 517 -47.98 -28.48 22.42
CA ARG A 517 -47.71 -27.92 21.08
C ARG A 517 -49.00 -27.56 20.36
N GLY A 518 -50.01 -28.43 20.40
CA GLY A 518 -51.32 -28.17 19.82
C GLY A 518 -51.99 -26.95 20.45
N GLU A 519 -51.93 -26.83 21.77
CA GLU A 519 -52.49 -25.68 22.49
C GLU A 519 -51.78 -24.38 22.17
N ARG A 520 -50.43 -24.33 22.20
CA ARG A 520 -49.69 -23.10 21.84
C ARG A 520 -50.01 -22.60 20.44
N VAL A 521 -50.11 -23.52 19.47
CA VAL A 521 -50.49 -23.19 18.09
C VAL A 521 -51.90 -22.58 18.04
N ARG A 522 -52.86 -23.16 18.78
CA ARG A 522 -54.23 -22.62 18.85
C ARG A 522 -54.27 -21.26 19.55
N THR A 523 -53.57 -21.09 20.66
CA THR A 523 -53.53 -19.82 21.40
C THR A 523 -52.93 -18.71 20.54
N TRP A 524 -51.88 -19.01 19.77
CA TRP A 524 -51.29 -18.06 18.83
C TRP A 524 -52.22 -17.71 17.67
N ALA A 525 -52.87 -18.71 17.06
CA ALA A 525 -53.83 -18.46 15.99
C ALA A 525 -54.96 -17.51 16.44
N ARG A 526 -55.38 -17.62 17.71
CA ARG A 526 -56.37 -16.69 18.31
C ARG A 526 -55.80 -15.28 18.54
N GLN A 527 -54.55 -15.16 19.00
CA GLN A 527 -53.90 -13.86 19.23
C GLN A 527 -53.67 -13.09 17.92
N ASP A 528 -53.41 -13.78 16.82
CA ASP A 528 -53.19 -13.16 15.51
C ASP A 528 -54.50 -12.66 14.87
N HIS A 529 -55.58 -13.42 15.01
CA HIS A 529 -56.92 -12.98 14.59
C HIS A 529 -57.44 -11.77 15.38
N GLY A 530 -56.92 -11.53 16.59
CA GLY A 530 -57.28 -10.37 17.42
C GLY A 530 -56.48 -9.09 17.12
N ARG A 531 -55.44 -9.16 16.27
CA ARG A 531 -54.64 -7.99 15.86
C ARG A 531 -55.00 -7.44 14.48
N HIS A 532 -55.79 -8.18 13.71
CA HIS A 532 -56.23 -7.81 12.36
C HIS A 532 -57.74 -7.50 12.27
N ARG A 533 -58.41 -7.40 13.42
CA ARG A 533 -59.65 -6.64 13.61
C ARG A 533 -59.30 -5.38 14.37
#